data_AF-A0A959H802-F1
#
_entry.id   AF-A0A959H802-F1
#
_cell.length_a   1.000
_cell.length_b   1.000
_cell.length_c   1.000
_cell.angle_alpha   90.00
_cell.angle_beta   90.00
_cell.angle_gamma   90.00
#
_symmetry.space_group_name_H-M   'P 1'
#
loop_
_entity.id
_entity.type
_entity.pdbx_description
1 polymer ?
#
loop_
_entity_poly.entity_id
_entity_poly.type
_entity_poly.pdbx_seq_one_letter_code
_entity_poly.pdbx_strand_id
1 'polypeptide(L)'
;RGAAWYQGESNATHPGSYFAMMQAMLDCWRGLWGEGGFPFLFVQLPAIGNRSLWPEFREAQARCLSLPNTGMVVSIDEGHPTNVHPREKKGIGQRLAGLALARIYGRDIPAESPMLATMECSWENRQ
;
A
#
# COMPACT_ATOMS: atom_id res chain seq x y z
N ARG A 1 8.61 3.04 16.96
CA ARG A 1 8.58 4.30 16.17
C ARG A 1 7.70 4.10 14.92
N GLY A 2 6.41 3.81 15.10
CA GLY A 2 5.49 3.55 13.99
C GLY A 2 5.08 2.10 13.81
N ALA A 3 4.31 1.83 12.76
CA ALA A 3 3.77 0.51 12.40
C ALA A 3 4.11 0.14 10.95
N ALA A 4 4.30 -1.16 10.71
CA ALA A 4 4.37 -1.76 9.37
C ALA A 4 3.14 -2.64 9.17
N TRP A 5 2.41 -2.45 8.07
CA TRP A 5 1.10 -3.04 7.84
C TRP A 5 1.01 -3.71 6.47
N TYR A 6 0.80 -5.02 6.47
CA TYR A 6 0.56 -5.76 5.24
C TYR A 6 -0.73 -6.56 5.39
N GLN A 7 -1.81 -6.01 4.82
CA GLN A 7 -3.13 -6.59 4.83
C GLN A 7 -3.92 -6.02 3.66
N GLY A 8 -4.85 -6.80 3.13
CA GLY A 8 -5.90 -6.29 2.24
C GLY A 8 -6.66 -7.38 1.50
N GLU A 9 -6.13 -8.59 1.47
CA GLU A 9 -6.59 -9.71 0.66
C GLU A 9 -8.06 -10.05 0.90
N SER A 10 -8.49 -10.05 2.17
CA SER A 10 -9.89 -10.29 2.56
C SER A 10 -10.81 -9.09 2.31
N ASN A 11 -10.26 -7.87 2.24
CA ASN A 11 -11.02 -6.66 1.94
C ASN A 11 -11.09 -6.35 0.43
N ALA A 12 -10.29 -7.05 -0.38
CA ALA A 12 -10.21 -6.82 -1.83
C ALA A 12 -11.51 -7.09 -2.59
N THR A 13 -12.52 -7.69 -1.95
CA THR A 13 -13.87 -7.82 -2.51
C THR A 13 -14.71 -6.54 -2.35
N HIS A 14 -14.28 -5.57 -1.53
CA HIS A 14 -14.97 -4.31 -1.29
C HIS A 14 -14.01 -3.11 -1.35
N PRO A 15 -13.42 -2.78 -2.53
CA PRO A 15 -12.45 -1.69 -2.66
C PRO A 15 -12.94 -0.34 -2.13
N GLY A 16 -14.23 -0.02 -2.33
CA GLY A 16 -14.81 1.28 -1.98
C GLY A 16 -14.77 1.62 -0.48
N SER A 17 -14.73 0.62 0.41
CA SER A 17 -14.72 0.86 1.86
C SER A 17 -13.31 0.94 2.47
N TYR A 18 -12.28 0.48 1.76
CA TYR A 18 -10.96 0.27 2.36
C TYR A 18 -10.33 1.55 2.90
N PHE A 19 -10.44 2.67 2.17
CA PHE A 19 -9.90 3.96 2.62
C PHE A 19 -10.51 4.39 3.97
N ALA A 20 -11.84 4.33 4.11
CA ALA A 20 -12.53 4.71 5.33
C ALA A 20 -12.16 3.78 6.50
N MET A 21 -11.99 2.47 6.23
CA MET A 21 -11.55 1.50 7.23
C MET A 21 -10.12 1.77 7.70
N MET A 22 -9.21 2.07 6.77
CA MET A 22 -7.81 2.37 7.07
C MET A 22 -7.71 3.67 7.87
N GLN A 23 -8.44 4.72 7.48
CA GLN A 23 -8.53 5.96 8.24
C GLN A 23 -9.03 5.74 9.67
N ALA A 24 -10.16 5.03 9.84
CA ALA A 24 -10.71 4.74 11.16
C ALA A 24 -9.74 3.93 12.04
N MET A 25 -9.01 2.98 11.45
CA MET A 25 -7.97 2.22 12.16
C MET A 25 -6.82 3.11 12.60
N LEU A 26 -6.30 3.96 11.72
CA LEU A 26 -5.20 4.88 12.04
C LEU A 26 -5.60 5.88 13.12
N ASP A 27 -6.80 6.45 13.05
CA ASP A 27 -7.31 7.39 14.05
C ASP A 27 -7.44 6.71 15.42
N CYS A 28 -7.99 5.50 15.44
CA CYS A 28 -8.08 4.68 16.64
C CYS A 28 -6.70 4.38 17.23
N TRP A 29 -5.76 3.90 16.40
CA TRP A 29 -4.42 3.55 16.88
C TRP A 29 -3.64 4.77 17.37
N ARG A 30 -3.68 5.89 16.63
CA ARG A 30 -3.00 7.12 17.05
C ARG A 30 -3.57 7.70 18.34
N GLY A 31 -4.89 7.57 18.54
CA GLY A 31 -5.55 7.95 19.79
C GLY A 31 -5.17 7.05 20.97
N LEU A 32 -5.17 5.73 20.78
CA LEU A 32 -4.91 4.76 21.85
C LEU A 32 -3.46 4.72 22.31
N TRP A 33 -2.50 4.82 21.38
CA TRP A 33 -1.08 4.75 21.72
C TRP A 33 -0.54 6.04 22.34
N GLY A 34 -1.18 7.20 22.10
CA GLY A 34 -0.72 8.49 22.64
C GLY A 34 0.61 8.98 22.05
N GLU A 35 1.13 8.32 21.02
CA GLU A 35 2.42 8.63 20.35
C GLU A 35 2.24 9.63 19.18
N GLY A 36 1.18 10.45 19.23
CA GLY A 36 0.81 11.38 18.17
C GLY A 36 0.57 10.71 16.82
N GLY A 37 0.87 11.42 15.73
CA GLY A 37 0.73 10.92 14.36
C GLY A 37 1.87 9.97 13.97
N PHE A 38 2.10 8.87 14.68
CA PHE A 38 3.23 7.99 14.40
C PHE A 38 3.25 7.50 12.93
N PRO A 39 4.44 7.22 12.36
CA PRO A 39 4.56 6.75 10.98
C PRO A 39 3.85 5.42 10.74
N PHE A 40 3.07 5.33 9.67
CA PHE A 40 2.34 4.12 9.29
C PHE A 40 2.74 3.70 7.87
N LEU A 41 3.58 2.67 7.76
CA LEU A 41 4.05 2.16 6.48
C LEU A 41 3.26 0.92 6.09
N PHE A 42 2.69 0.89 4.89
CA PHE A 42 1.84 -0.22 4.44
C PHE A 42 2.28 -0.79 3.09
N VAL A 43 1.82 -2.00 2.79
CA VAL A 43 2.15 -2.73 1.56
C VAL A 43 0.93 -2.79 0.65
N GLN A 44 1.08 -2.28 -0.58
CA GLN A 44 0.08 -2.46 -1.63
C GLN A 44 0.06 -3.94 -2.04
N LEU A 45 -1.13 -4.52 -2.26
CA LEU A 45 -1.24 -5.93 -2.65
C LEU A 45 -0.46 -6.24 -3.94
N PRO A 46 0.10 -7.45 -4.07
CA PRO A 46 0.90 -7.81 -5.24
C PRO A 46 0.03 -8.10 -6.47
N ALA A 47 0.64 -8.48 -7.60
CA ALA A 47 -0.11 -8.97 -8.75
C ALA A 47 -0.67 -10.39 -8.48
N ILE A 48 -1.90 -10.64 -8.92
CA ILE A 48 -2.52 -11.96 -8.98
C ILE A 48 -3.45 -12.01 -10.20
N GLY A 49 -3.46 -13.12 -10.93
CA GLY A 49 -4.13 -13.21 -12.24
C GLY A 49 -5.65 -13.41 -12.17
N ASN A 50 -6.15 -13.95 -11.07
CA ASN A 50 -7.55 -14.41 -10.95
C ASN A 50 -8.42 -13.53 -10.05
N ARG A 51 -8.08 -12.25 -9.86
CA ARG A 51 -8.82 -11.32 -9.00
C ARG A 51 -9.12 -9.99 -9.71
N SER A 52 -10.33 -9.88 -10.25
CA SER A 52 -10.78 -8.72 -11.04
C SER A 52 -10.82 -7.40 -10.26
N LEU A 53 -11.10 -7.44 -8.95
CA LEU A 53 -11.22 -6.24 -8.10
C LEU A 53 -9.89 -5.77 -7.48
N TRP A 54 -8.82 -6.55 -7.61
CA TRP A 54 -7.53 -6.17 -7.03
C TRP A 54 -6.93 -4.89 -7.61
N PRO A 55 -7.05 -4.56 -8.92
CA PRO A 55 -6.65 -3.26 -9.43
C PRO A 55 -7.33 -2.09 -8.70
N GLU A 56 -8.65 -2.12 -8.56
CA GLU A 56 -9.41 -1.10 -7.82
C GLU A 56 -9.02 -1.05 -6.33
N PHE A 57 -8.77 -2.22 -5.73
CA PHE A 57 -8.31 -2.29 -4.35
C PHE A 57 -6.92 -1.67 -4.16
N ARG A 58 -5.99 -1.92 -5.08
CA ARG A 58 -4.66 -1.29 -5.06
C ARG A 58 -4.74 0.24 -5.20
N GLU A 59 -5.70 0.73 -5.97
CA GLU A 59 -6.00 2.16 -6.04
C GLU A 59 -6.54 2.68 -4.70
N ALA A 60 -7.45 1.94 -4.06
CA ALA A 60 -7.92 2.29 -2.71
C ALA A 60 -6.78 2.30 -1.66
N GLN A 61 -5.81 1.38 -1.77
CA GLN A 61 -4.59 1.40 -0.96
C GLN A 61 -3.74 2.65 -1.27
N ALA A 62 -3.53 2.98 -2.55
CA ALA A 62 -2.76 4.16 -2.96
C ALA A 62 -3.39 5.46 -2.42
N ARG A 63 -4.72 5.58 -2.45
CA ARG A 63 -5.46 6.71 -1.87
C ARG A 63 -5.16 6.93 -0.38
N CYS A 64 -4.80 5.88 0.37
CA CYS A 64 -4.44 6.00 1.78
C CYS A 64 -3.13 6.78 2.02
N LEU A 65 -2.31 7.03 0.99
CA LEU A 65 -1.16 7.94 1.08
C LEU A 65 -1.54 9.38 1.38
N SER A 66 -2.81 9.78 1.17
CA SER A 66 -3.30 11.09 1.57
C SER A 66 -3.46 11.25 3.09
N LEU A 67 -3.44 10.14 3.85
CA LEU A 67 -3.51 10.18 5.30
C LEU A 67 -2.15 10.61 5.89
N PRO A 68 -2.12 11.41 6.97
CA PRO A 68 -0.89 11.94 7.53
C PRO A 68 0.11 10.86 7.92
N ASN A 69 1.41 11.12 7.74
CA ASN A 69 2.53 10.25 8.15
C ASN A 69 2.39 8.81 7.67
N THR A 70 1.88 8.61 6.47
CA THR A 70 1.81 7.30 5.82
C THR A 70 2.88 7.13 4.74
N GLY A 71 3.21 5.88 4.43
CA GLY A 71 4.06 5.52 3.31
C GLY A 71 3.66 4.15 2.77
N MET A 72 3.88 3.93 1.48
CA MET A 72 3.45 2.71 0.78
C MET A 72 4.63 2.03 0.09
N VAL A 73 4.73 0.72 0.27
CA VAL A 73 5.59 -0.15 -0.53
C VAL A 73 4.75 -0.81 -1.61
N VAL A 74 5.16 -0.64 -2.87
CA VAL A 74 4.58 -1.38 -4.00
C VAL A 74 5.20 -2.77 -4.05
N SER A 75 4.35 -3.80 -4.14
CA SER A 75 4.76 -5.21 -4.21
C SER A 75 4.25 -5.93 -5.47
N ILE A 76 3.86 -5.17 -6.50
CA ILE A 76 3.20 -5.70 -7.71
C ILE A 76 4.00 -6.82 -8.39
N ASP A 77 5.33 -6.79 -8.29
CA ASP A 77 6.31 -7.69 -8.87
C ASP A 77 6.68 -8.90 -7.98
N GLU A 78 6.26 -8.90 -6.71
CA GLU A 78 6.55 -9.97 -5.73
C GLU A 78 5.37 -10.96 -5.58
N GLY A 79 4.40 -10.90 -6.49
CA GLY A 79 3.19 -11.71 -6.49
C GLY A 79 3.34 -13.10 -7.09
N HIS A 80 2.36 -13.97 -6.81
CA HIS A 80 2.21 -15.25 -7.50
C HIS A 80 0.87 -15.26 -8.25
N PRO A 81 0.81 -15.70 -9.53
CA PRO A 81 -0.39 -15.55 -10.37
C PRO A 81 -1.63 -16.23 -9.79
N THR A 82 -1.47 -17.28 -8.99
CA THR A 82 -2.56 -18.09 -8.43
C THR A 82 -2.53 -18.24 -6.91
N ASN A 83 -1.54 -17.67 -6.22
CA ASN A 83 -1.37 -17.86 -4.78
C ASN A 83 -1.33 -16.50 -4.07
N VAL A 84 -2.34 -16.27 -3.23
CA VAL A 84 -2.48 -15.07 -2.42
C VAL A 84 -1.41 -14.96 -1.31
N HIS A 85 -0.75 -16.07 -0.97
CA HIS A 85 0.31 -16.14 0.03
C HIS A 85 1.67 -16.51 -0.61
N PRO A 86 2.31 -15.59 -1.36
CA PRO A 86 3.63 -15.84 -1.92
C PRO A 86 4.66 -16.13 -0.81
N ARG A 87 5.61 -17.01 -1.13
CA ARG A 87 6.67 -17.43 -0.19
C ARG A 87 7.73 -16.35 -0.01
N GLU A 88 8.04 -15.63 -1.07
CA GLU A 88 9.05 -14.57 -1.08
C GLU A 88 8.51 -13.28 -0.45
N LYS A 89 8.64 -13.16 0.87
CA LYS A 89 8.28 -11.93 1.61
C LYS A 89 9.49 -11.05 1.92
N LYS A 90 10.71 -11.54 1.63
CA LYS A 90 11.96 -10.87 1.98
C LYS A 90 12.10 -9.53 1.24
N GLY A 91 11.80 -9.48 -0.05
CA GLY A 91 11.85 -8.26 -0.86
C GLY A 91 10.94 -7.17 -0.32
N ILE A 92 9.70 -7.53 0.04
CA ILE A 92 8.72 -6.62 0.66
C ILE A 92 9.26 -6.07 1.99
N GLY A 93 9.83 -6.93 2.83
CA GLY A 93 10.43 -6.50 4.10
C GLY A 93 11.63 -5.56 3.93
N GLN A 94 12.48 -5.81 2.93
CA GLN A 94 13.60 -4.93 2.59
C GLN A 94 13.13 -3.55 2.10
N ARG A 95 12.08 -3.50 1.27
CA ARG A 95 11.47 -2.24 0.82
C ARG A 95 10.86 -1.46 1.98
N LEU A 96 10.15 -2.12 2.90
CA LEU A 96 9.62 -1.50 4.11
C LEU A 96 10.72 -0.93 5.00
N ALA A 97 11.81 -1.68 5.19
CA ALA A 97 12.96 -1.22 5.96
C ALA A 97 13.64 -0.02 5.30
N GLY A 98 13.81 -0.05 3.97
CA GLY A 98 14.34 1.07 3.20
C GLY A 98 13.48 2.33 3.35
N LEU A 99 12.16 2.19 3.21
CA LEU A 99 11.23 3.32 3.33
C LEU A 99 11.25 3.91 4.75
N ALA A 100 11.33 3.05 5.77
CA ALA A 100 11.50 3.49 7.15
C ALA A 100 12.83 4.23 7.36
N LEU A 101 13.94 3.69 6.85
CA LEU A 101 15.26 4.32 6.95
C LEU A 101 15.26 5.73 6.33
N ALA A 102 14.66 5.88 5.15
CA ALA A 102 14.55 7.15 4.47
C ALA A 102 13.65 8.14 5.21
N ARG A 103 12.39 7.78 5.46
CA ARG A 103 11.38 8.72 5.99
C ARG A 103 11.42 8.93 7.50
N ILE A 104 11.85 7.95 8.27
CA ILE A 104 11.75 7.94 9.74
C ILE A 104 13.12 8.14 10.40
N TYR A 105 14.18 7.60 9.79
CA TYR A 105 15.53 7.64 10.36
C TYR A 105 16.47 8.61 9.62
N GLY A 106 15.98 9.36 8.63
CA GLY A 106 16.75 10.43 7.97
C GLY A 106 17.95 9.92 7.16
N ARG A 107 17.90 8.69 6.66
CA ARG A 107 18.95 8.14 5.80
C ARG A 107 18.73 8.60 4.36
N ASP A 108 19.77 9.15 3.74
CA ASP A 108 19.76 9.49 2.33
C ASP A 108 19.92 8.23 1.47
N ILE A 109 18.80 7.55 1.21
CA ILE A 109 18.73 6.38 0.35
C ILE A 109 17.47 6.45 -0.52
N PRO A 110 17.55 6.01 -1.80
CA PRO A 110 16.36 5.90 -2.63
C PRO A 110 15.51 4.72 -2.14
N ALA A 111 14.33 5.02 -1.60
CA ALA A 111 13.44 4.01 -1.02
C ALA A 111 11.96 4.17 -1.38
N GLU A 112 11.61 5.22 -2.13
CA GLU A 112 10.25 5.47 -2.58
C GLU A 112 9.84 4.46 -3.64
N SER A 113 8.58 3.99 -3.56
CA SER A 113 8.02 3.15 -4.61
C SER A 113 7.60 4.00 -5.81
N PRO A 114 7.63 3.45 -7.04
CA PRO A 114 7.07 4.13 -8.20
C PRO A 114 5.60 4.49 -7.98
N MET A 115 5.21 5.68 -8.42
CA MET A 115 3.85 6.18 -8.38
C MET A 115 3.38 6.54 -9.79
N LEU A 116 2.10 6.35 -10.07
CA LEU A 116 1.50 6.85 -11.30
C LEU A 116 1.62 8.38 -11.32
N ALA A 117 2.35 8.93 -12.29
CA ALA A 117 2.47 10.37 -12.47
C ALA A 117 1.30 10.92 -13.28
N THR A 118 1.08 10.36 -14.47
CA THR A 118 0.01 10.77 -15.40
C THR A 118 -0.50 9.55 -16.16
N MET A 119 -1.76 9.61 -16.60
CA MET A 119 -2.36 8.63 -17.50
C MET A 119 -3.10 9.38 -18.61
N GLU A 120 -2.81 9.01 -19.85
CA GLU A 120 -3.51 9.51 -21.03
C GLU A 120 -4.42 8.40 -21.57
N CYS A 121 -5.71 8.71 -21.72
CA CYS A 121 -6.67 7.80 -22.34
C CYS A 121 -7.18 8.41 -23.64
N SER A 122 -6.84 7.79 -24.76
CA SER A 122 -7.44 8.09 -26.07
C SER A 122 -8.49 7.02 -26.40
N TRP A 123 -9.72 7.46 -26.63
CA TRP A 123 -10.80 6.58 -27.11
C TRP A 123 -10.82 6.63 -28.64
N GLU A 124 -10.45 5.53 -29.30
CA GLU A 124 -10.82 5.33 -30.69
C GLU A 124 -12.25 4.76 -30.73
N ASN A 125 -13.17 5.55 -31.28
CA ASN A 125 -14.53 5.10 -31.59
C ASN A 125 -14.45 3.90 -32.55
N ARG A 126 -14.50 2.68 -32.01
CA ARG A 126 -14.82 1.50 -32.83
C ARG A 126 -16.32 1.54 -33.09
N GLN A 127 -16.68 1.92 -34.32
CA GLN A 127 -18.01 1.66 -34.88
C GLN A 127 -18.23 0.16 -35.04
#